data_AF-A0A842W4Y0-F1
#
_entry.id   AF-A0A842W4Y0-F1
#
_cell.length_a   1.000
_cell.length_b   1.000
_cell.length_c   1.000
_cell.angle_alpha   90.00
_cell.angle_beta   90.00
_cell.angle_gamma   90.00
#
_symmetry.space_group_name_H-M   'P 1'
#
loop_
_entity.id
_entity.type
_entity.pdbx_description
1 polymer ?
#
loop_
_entity_poly.entity_id
_entity_poly.type
_entity_poly.pdbx_seq_one_letter_code
_entity_poly.pdbx_strand_id
1 'polypeptide(L)' 'MSIKKLLGIDHDHISDEEIVEKIREAKKQDKDHIEITDPEGNTIKIDIPDMDLDPELMYTKYD' A
#
# COMPACT_ATOMS: atom_id res chain seq x y z
N MET A 1 9.66 -7.05 -6.34
CA MET A 1 9.65 -5.65 -6.84
C MET A 1 8.85 -4.85 -5.82
N SER A 2 9.49 -4.09 -4.94
CA SER A 2 8.84 -3.47 -3.75
C SER A 2 7.61 -2.63 -4.08
N ILE A 3 6.56 -2.72 -3.25
CA ILE A 3 5.31 -1.99 -3.49
C ILE A 3 5.50 -0.47 -3.35
N LYS A 4 6.42 -0.04 -2.48
CA LYS A 4 6.88 1.35 -2.41
C LYS A 4 7.32 1.88 -3.76
N LYS A 5 8.13 1.10 -4.48
CA LYS A 5 8.66 1.50 -5.79
C LYS A 5 7.57 1.48 -6.87
N LEU A 6 6.58 0.59 -6.75
CA LEU A 6 5.41 0.56 -7.63
C LEU A 6 4.53 1.80 -7.45
N LEU A 7 4.37 2.25 -6.21
CA LEU A 7 3.52 3.37 -5.82
C LEU A 7 4.26 4.71 -5.75
N GLY A 8 5.58 4.73 -6.02
CA GLY A 8 6.41 5.93 -5.92
C GLY A 8 6.56 6.46 -4.49
N ILE A 9 6.40 5.61 -3.49
CA ILE A 9 6.54 5.95 -2.07
C ILE A 9 8.02 5.88 -1.69
N ASP A 10 8.63 7.03 -1.45
CA ASP A 10 9.97 7.16 -0.89
C ASP A 10 9.84 7.43 0.61
N HIS A 11 9.46 6.38 1.37
CA HIS A 11 9.25 6.47 2.81
C HIS A 11 9.90 5.29 3.53
N ASP A 12 10.94 5.57 4.32
CA ASP A 12 11.74 4.56 5.02
C ASP A 12 11.00 3.97 6.23
N HIS A 13 10.21 4.77 6.95
CA HIS A 13 9.53 4.34 8.18
C HIS A 13 8.31 3.44 7.97
N ILE A 14 7.78 3.35 6.75
CA ILE A 14 6.56 2.59 6.47
C ILE A 14 6.96 1.33 5.70
N SER A 15 6.63 0.15 6.18
CA SER A 15 6.99 -1.11 5.52
C SER A 15 6.09 -1.42 4.33
N ASP A 16 6.61 -2.19 3.36
CA ASP A 16 5.83 -2.70 2.22
C ASP A 16 4.59 -3.47 2.70
N GLU A 17 4.72 -4.29 3.75
CA GLU A 17 3.63 -5.08 4.33
C GLU A 17 2.51 -4.18 4.90
N GLU A 18 2.86 -3.12 5.61
CA GLU A 18 1.89 -2.18 6.18
C GLU A 18 1.08 -1.46 5.09
N ILE A 19 1.75 -1.09 3.99
CA ILE A 19 1.09 -0.53 2.80
C ILE A 19 0.10 -1.55 2.22
N VAL A 20 0.52 -2.81 2.05
CA VAL A 20 -0.34 -3.87 1.51
C VAL A 20 -1.57 -4.10 2.40
N GLU A 21 -1.40 -4.18 3.71
CA GLU A 21 -2.51 -4.37 4.65
C GLU A 21 -3.51 -3.22 4.59
N LYS A 22 -3.02 -1.97 4.63
CA LYS A 22 -3.86 -0.78 4.50
C LYS A 22 -4.61 -0.76 3.17
N ILE A 23 -3.94 -1.04 2.05
CA ILE A 23 -4.58 -1.11 0.72
C ILE A 23 -5.69 -2.15 0.73
N ARG A 24 -5.46 -3.32 1.34
CA ARG A 24 -6.45 -4.39 1.42
C ARG A 24 -7.68 -3.99 2.23
N GLU A 25 -7.48 -3.33 3.37
CA GLU A 25 -8.59 -2.80 4.18
C GLU A 25 -9.37 -1.72 3.44
N ALA A 26 -8.67 -0.82 2.74
CA ALA A 26 -9.29 0.25 1.98
C ALA A 26 -10.07 -0.27 0.78
N LYS A 27 -9.56 -1.26 0.04
CA LYS A 27 -10.32 -1.94 -1.01
C LYS A 27 -11.58 -2.64 -0.50
N LYS A 28 -11.52 -3.28 0.68
CA LYS A 28 -12.71 -3.86 1.32
C LYS A 28 -13.75 -2.78 1.70
N GLN A 29 -13.30 -1.55 1.91
CA GLN A 29 -14.13 -0.39 2.22
C GLN A 29 -14.50 0.43 0.98
N ASP A 30 -14.17 -0.03 -0.23
CA ASP A 30 -14.42 0.68 -1.49
C ASP A 30 -13.78 2.09 -1.51
N LYS A 31 -12.57 2.21 -0.94
CA LYS A 31 -11.79 3.45 -0.93
C LYS A 31 -10.78 3.45 -2.06
N ASP A 32 -10.63 4.60 -2.71
CA ASP A 32 -9.67 4.81 -3.80
C ASP A 32 -8.26 5.23 -3.31
N HIS A 33 -8.10 5.49 -2.01
CA HIS A 33 -6.83 5.91 -1.42
C HIS A 33 -6.68 5.43 0.02
N ILE A 34 -5.43 5.36 0.48
CA ILE A 34 -5.09 5.13 1.88
C ILE A 34 -4.27 6.27 2.46
N GLU A 35 -4.39 6.44 3.77
CA GLU A 35 -3.58 7.35 4.56
C GLU A 35 -2.76 6.52 5.57
N ILE A 36 -1.44 6.66 5.51
CA ILE A 36 -0.54 6.04 6.47
C ILE A 36 0.15 7.18 7.22
N THR A 37 -0.02 7.19 8.54
CA THR A 37 0.69 8.10 9.43
C THR A 37 1.87 7.34 10.01
N ASP A 38 3.06 7.84 9.75
CA ASP A 38 4.29 7.29 10.30
C ASP A 38 4.40 7.61 11.81
N PRO A 39 5.34 6.97 12.55
CA PRO A 39 5.54 7.27 13.97
C PRO A 39 6.10 8.67 14.25
N GLU A 40 6.62 9.37 13.24
CA GLU A 40 7.08 10.76 13.34
C GLU A 40 5.90 11.77 13.22
N GLY A 41 4.71 11.28 12.86
CA GLY A 41 3.50 12.06 12.66
C GLY A 41 3.30 12.56 11.22
N ASN A 42 4.11 12.13 10.26
CA ASN A 42 3.92 12.42 8.85
C ASN A 42 2.83 11.51 8.27
N THR A 43 1.79 12.12 7.70
CA THR A 43 0.75 11.37 6.98
C THR A 43 1.05 11.40 5.49
N ILE A 44 1.24 10.23 4.90
CA ILE A 44 1.29 10.05 3.45
C ILE A 44 -0.06 9.59 2.92
N LYS A 45 -0.47 10.19 1.81
CA LYS A 45 -1.63 9.74 1.04
C LYS A 45 -1.13 8.94 -0.16
N ILE A 46 -1.65 7.73 -0.30
CA ILE A 46 -1.31 6.81 -1.38
C ILE A 46 -2.59 6.52 -2.14
N ASP A 47 -2.65 6.92 -3.40
CA ASP A 47 -3.76 6.56 -4.28
C ASP A 47 -3.64 5.07 -4.62
N ILE A 48 -4.73 4.33 -4.40
CA ILE A 48 -4.81 2.92 -4.72
C ILE A 48 -5.09 2.85 -6.22
N PRO A 49 -4.17 2.30 -7.03
CA PRO A 49 -4.47 2.14 -8.44
C PRO A 49 -5.69 1.21 -8.60
N ASP A 50 -6.58 1.56 -9.53
CA ASP A 50 -7.65 0.71 -10.11
C ASP A 50 -7.11 -0.53 -10.85
N MET A 51 -5.94 -1.02 -10.44
CA MET A 51 -5.54 -2.37 -10.77
C MET A 51 -6.40 -3.28 -9.91
N ASP A 52 -7.01 -4.31 -10.50
CA ASP A 52 -7.44 -5.54 -9.83
C ASP A 52 -6.21 -6.19 -9.16
N LEU A 53 -5.68 -5.54 -8.13
CA LEU A 53 -4.72 -6.05 -7.19
C LEU A 53 -5.48 -7.08 -6.38
N ASP A 54 -5.63 -8.25 -6.96
CA ASP A 54 -6.08 -9.42 -6.25
C ASP A 54 -5.08 -9.63 -5.10
N PRO A 55 -5.53 -9.58 -3.83
CA PRO A 55 -4.61 -9.69 -2.70
C PRO A 55 -3.84 -11.03 -2.69
N GLU A 56 -4.33 -12.07 -3.36
CA GLU A 56 -3.60 -13.33 -3.57
C GLU A 56 -2.50 -13.24 -4.64
N LEU A 57 -2.62 -12.31 -5.60
CA LEU A 57 -1.62 -12.07 -6.65
C LEU A 57 -0.41 -11.27 -6.16
N MET A 58 -0.54 -10.50 -5.08
CA MET A 58 0.59 -9.78 -4.47
C MET A 58 1.59 -10.72 -3.78
N TYR A 59 1.12 -11.83 -3.21
CA TYR A 59 1.99 -12.79 -2.51
C TYR A 59 2.63 -13.83 -3.44
N THR A 60 2.06 -14.08 -4.62
CA THR A 60 2.50 -15.17 -5.53
C THR A 60 3.62 -14.78 -6.51
N LYS A 61 4.10 -13.52 -6.49
CA LYS A 61 5.17 -13.04 -7.38
C LYS A 61 6.52 -12.79 -6.70
N TYR A 62 6.71 -13.33 -5.50
CA TYR A 62 7.94 -13.21 -4.72
C TYR A 62 8.65 -14.56 -4.46
N ASP A 63 8.24 -15.63 -5.14
CA ASP A 63 8.99 -16.90 -5.22
C ASP A 63 9.97 -16.89 -6.41
#